data_AF-A0A9E5ZDP5-F1
#
_entry.id   AF-A0A9E5ZDP5-F1
#
_cell.length_a   1.000
_cell.length_b   1.000
_cell.length_c   1.000
_cell.angle_alpha   90.00
_cell.angle_beta   90.00
_cell.angle_gamma   90.00
#
_symmetry.space_group_name_H-M   'P 1'
#
loop_
_entity.id
_entity.type
_entity.pdbx_description
1 polymer ?
#
loop_
_entity_poly.entity_id
_entity_poly.type
_entity_poly.pdbx_seq_one_letter_code
_entity_poly.pdbx_strand_id
1 'polypeptide(L)'
;MKNNFKFISTLCVLLFLTCKEVTKTKAKTNTSGKPLELKYAQGFTATTYDTHTVIEIKNPWPNTDKTYTHEFSNDDLPLHKIVVTSTTHISALELLGAEQTLIGFPGTDYISSESIRQYIDKGKVRELGKNEGINTEVLLELQPDIVVGFGVDGTNKTFNTIKKAGIPVIYNGDWVETTVLAKAEWIKFFGVLFDKQKEADSIFNRIEADYLDAKTLAKSISKQPTVLCGAMHKDVWYLPSGTSAEAQFLKDANVNYLWQDTAAKGSLSLSFETVFEKGRHADLWFSPSYYTSLEALRNSNHHYTKFEAFENKSIFSFSNTIGATGGVLYYEQGSARPDLVLKDIIKICHPNLLENYQPYFFKRLK
;
A
#
# COMPACT_ATOMS: atom_id res chain seq x y z
N MET A 1 -82.32 -64.82 29.11
CA MET A 1 -81.01 -65.15 29.70
C MET A 1 -80.39 -66.30 28.91
N LYS A 2 -79.39 -66.02 28.07
CA LYS A 2 -78.31 -66.96 27.70
C LYS A 2 -77.28 -66.26 26.80
N ASN A 3 -76.03 -66.53 27.14
CA ASN A 3 -74.78 -65.94 26.69
C ASN A 3 -74.58 -65.87 25.17
N ASN A 4 -73.98 -64.78 24.71
CA ASN A 4 -73.20 -64.76 23.47
C ASN A 4 -71.74 -64.46 23.82
N PHE A 5 -70.89 -65.48 23.65
CA PHE A 5 -69.43 -65.40 23.73
C PHE A 5 -68.91 -65.72 22.34
N LYS A 6 -68.33 -64.76 21.63
CA LYS A 6 -67.40 -65.04 20.52
C LYS A 6 -66.29 -63.99 20.47
N PHE A 7 -65.10 -64.50 20.75
CA PHE A 7 -63.76 -63.98 20.52
C PHE A 7 -63.62 -63.31 19.14
N ILE A 8 -63.08 -62.09 19.10
CA ILE A 8 -62.47 -61.53 17.88
C ILE A 8 -61.10 -60.97 18.26
N SER A 9 -60.10 -61.56 17.62
CA SER A 9 -58.66 -61.28 17.72
C SER A 9 -58.32 -59.88 17.22
N THR A 10 -57.52 -59.14 17.97
CA THR A 10 -57.02 -57.81 17.62
C THR A 10 -55.79 -57.94 16.72
N LEU A 11 -55.92 -57.59 15.44
CA LEU A 11 -54.81 -57.44 14.51
C LEU A 11 -54.45 -55.95 14.40
N CYS A 12 -53.39 -55.53 15.09
CA CYS A 12 -52.78 -54.20 14.96
C CYS A 12 -52.05 -54.09 13.61
N VAL A 13 -52.60 -53.32 12.68
CA VAL A 13 -51.88 -52.87 11.47
C VAL A 13 -51.30 -51.48 11.76
N LEU A 14 -49.98 -51.42 11.91
CA LEU A 14 -49.19 -50.19 11.97
C LEU A 14 -49.14 -49.54 10.58
N LEU A 15 -49.87 -48.44 10.39
CA LEU A 15 -49.70 -47.54 9.26
C LEU A 15 -48.55 -46.56 9.56
N PHE A 16 -47.39 -46.80 8.93
CA PHE A 16 -46.31 -45.83 8.88
C PHE A 16 -46.71 -44.67 7.95
N LEU A 17 -47.12 -43.55 8.54
CA LEU A 17 -47.23 -42.26 7.86
C LEU A 17 -45.82 -41.69 7.66
N THR A 18 -45.27 -41.84 6.46
CA THR A 18 -44.06 -41.12 6.04
C THR A 18 -44.45 -39.70 5.64
N CYS A 19 -44.17 -38.74 6.54
CA CYS A 19 -44.24 -37.32 6.22
C CYS A 19 -43.04 -36.99 5.32
N LYS A 20 -43.26 -36.80 4.01
CA LYS A 20 -42.28 -36.19 3.11
C LYS A 20 -42.16 -34.71 3.49
N GLU A 21 -41.03 -34.32 4.06
CA GLU A 21 -40.64 -32.92 4.12
C GLU A 21 -40.57 -32.36 2.70
N VAL A 22 -41.50 -31.46 2.37
CA VAL A 22 -41.37 -30.60 1.20
C VAL A 22 -40.33 -29.55 1.56
N THR A 23 -39.06 -29.83 1.26
CA THR A 23 -38.02 -28.82 1.21
C THR A 23 -38.45 -27.76 0.20
N LYS A 24 -38.90 -26.60 0.71
CA LYS A 24 -38.97 -25.38 -0.08
C LYS A 24 -37.57 -25.11 -0.61
N THR A 25 -37.37 -25.40 -1.88
CA THR A 25 -36.21 -24.96 -2.65
C THR A 25 -36.12 -23.45 -2.46
N LYS A 26 -35.14 -22.97 -1.69
CA LYS A 26 -34.74 -21.57 -1.74
C LYS A 26 -34.47 -21.27 -3.21
N ALA A 27 -35.25 -20.38 -3.79
CA ALA A 27 -34.95 -19.82 -5.09
C ALA A 27 -33.49 -19.34 -5.03
N LYS A 28 -32.63 -19.92 -5.87
CA LYS A 28 -31.32 -19.33 -6.16
C LYS A 28 -31.63 -18.01 -6.83
N THR A 29 -31.64 -16.92 -6.08
CA THR A 29 -31.42 -15.61 -6.66
C THR A 29 -30.05 -15.68 -7.30
N ASN A 30 -30.02 -15.59 -8.63
CA ASN A 30 -28.81 -15.33 -9.39
C ASN A 30 -28.27 -13.95 -8.94
N THR A 31 -27.53 -13.92 -7.85
CA THR A 31 -26.76 -12.77 -7.39
C THR A 31 -25.41 -12.84 -8.07
N SER A 32 -25.41 -12.61 -9.38
CA SER A 32 -24.18 -12.46 -10.17
C SER A 32 -23.57 -11.11 -9.82
N GLY A 33 -22.93 -11.00 -8.66
CA GLY A 33 -22.14 -9.83 -8.30
C GLY A 33 -21.07 -9.56 -9.37
N LYS A 34 -20.79 -8.29 -9.63
CA LYS A 34 -19.76 -7.86 -10.56
C LYS A 34 -18.44 -7.71 -9.80
N PRO A 35 -17.46 -8.62 -9.97
CA PRO A 35 -16.17 -8.48 -9.34
C PRO A 35 -15.40 -7.30 -9.95
N LEU A 36 -14.63 -6.61 -9.13
CA LEU A 36 -13.64 -5.64 -9.56
C LEU A 36 -12.46 -6.38 -10.19
N GLU A 37 -12.07 -5.97 -11.39
CA GLU A 37 -10.92 -6.55 -12.09
C GLU A 37 -9.60 -5.97 -11.54
N LEU A 38 -8.74 -6.85 -11.05
CA LEU A 38 -7.39 -6.56 -10.56
C LEU A 38 -6.37 -7.35 -11.39
N LYS A 39 -5.31 -6.69 -11.85
CA LYS A 39 -4.25 -7.29 -12.66
C LYS A 39 -3.06 -7.77 -11.81
N TYR A 40 -2.79 -7.09 -10.71
CA TYR A 40 -1.58 -7.27 -9.88
C TYR A 40 -1.89 -7.41 -8.40
N ALA A 41 -2.80 -6.61 -7.85
CA ALA A 41 -3.13 -6.63 -6.42
C ALA A 41 -3.78 -7.96 -6.03
N GLN A 42 -3.32 -8.53 -4.91
CA GLN A 42 -3.82 -9.79 -4.36
C GLN A 42 -4.32 -9.65 -2.93
N GLY A 43 -3.96 -8.55 -2.26
CA GLY A 43 -4.31 -8.29 -0.87
C GLY A 43 -5.75 -7.80 -0.66
N PHE A 44 -6.54 -7.63 -1.72
CA PHE A 44 -7.98 -7.43 -1.59
C PHE A 44 -8.79 -7.95 -2.78
N THR A 45 -10.09 -8.11 -2.58
CA THR A 45 -11.11 -8.30 -3.62
C THR A 45 -12.27 -7.36 -3.35
N ALA A 46 -13.00 -6.97 -4.40
CA ALA A 46 -14.25 -6.24 -4.26
C ALA A 46 -15.29 -6.80 -5.23
N THR A 47 -16.53 -6.97 -4.78
CA THR A 47 -17.64 -7.44 -5.62
C THR A 47 -18.87 -6.57 -5.35
N THR A 48 -19.39 -5.93 -6.39
CA THR A 48 -20.59 -5.10 -6.31
C THR A 48 -21.81 -5.93 -6.70
N TYR A 49 -22.80 -5.98 -5.82
CA TYR A 49 -24.13 -6.56 -6.06
C TYR A 49 -25.16 -5.43 -6.22
N ASP A 50 -26.42 -5.78 -6.51
CA ASP A 50 -27.47 -4.80 -6.73
C ASP A 50 -27.73 -3.90 -5.50
N THR A 51 -27.58 -4.43 -4.29
CA THR A 51 -27.91 -3.71 -3.04
C THR A 51 -26.71 -3.33 -2.19
N HIS A 52 -25.56 -3.99 -2.39
CA HIS A 52 -24.41 -3.86 -1.52
C HIS A 52 -23.12 -4.16 -2.27
N THR A 53 -22.01 -3.72 -1.71
CA THR A 53 -20.66 -4.01 -2.19
C THR A 53 -19.87 -4.71 -1.09
N VAL A 54 -19.24 -5.83 -1.42
CA VAL A 54 -18.41 -6.62 -0.50
C VAL A 54 -16.94 -6.38 -0.83
N ILE A 55 -16.15 -5.96 0.15
CA ILE A 55 -14.69 -5.85 0.06
C ILE A 55 -14.08 -6.86 1.02
N GLU A 56 -13.20 -7.72 0.51
CA GLU A 56 -12.42 -8.64 1.33
C GLU A 56 -10.96 -8.20 1.36
N ILE A 57 -10.39 -8.01 2.55
CA ILE A 57 -8.98 -7.71 2.75
C ILE A 57 -8.26 -9.00 3.13
N LYS A 58 -7.28 -9.39 2.32
CA LYS A 58 -6.53 -10.64 2.44
C LYS A 58 -5.11 -10.33 2.92
N ASN A 59 -4.65 -11.06 3.92
CA ASN A 59 -3.29 -10.96 4.44
C ASN A 59 -2.83 -9.51 4.72
N PRO A 60 -3.60 -8.72 5.50
CA PRO A 60 -3.35 -7.27 5.69
C PRO A 60 -2.00 -6.91 6.34
N TRP A 61 -1.21 -7.89 6.78
CA TRP A 61 0.15 -7.75 7.27
C TRP A 61 0.96 -9.03 7.02
N PRO A 62 2.31 -9.00 7.11
CA PRO A 62 3.15 -10.16 6.84
C PRO A 62 2.84 -11.38 7.72
N ASN A 63 2.97 -12.57 7.13
CA ASN A 63 2.84 -13.86 7.80
C ASN A 63 1.46 -14.14 8.43
N THR A 64 0.40 -13.48 7.95
CA THR A 64 -0.98 -13.82 8.30
C THR A 64 -1.71 -14.46 7.12
N ASP A 65 -2.67 -15.32 7.42
CA ASP A 65 -3.62 -15.96 6.50
C ASP A 65 -5.06 -15.42 6.71
N LYS A 66 -5.19 -14.33 7.48
CA LYS A 66 -6.48 -13.75 7.84
C LYS A 66 -7.12 -13.02 6.66
N THR A 67 -8.42 -13.18 6.55
CA THR A 67 -9.28 -12.41 5.65
C THR A 67 -10.32 -11.64 6.46
N TYR A 68 -10.53 -10.37 6.12
CA TYR A 68 -11.55 -9.51 6.72
C TYR A 68 -12.56 -9.10 5.65
N THR A 69 -13.83 -9.40 5.87
CA THR A 69 -14.92 -9.05 4.95
C THR A 69 -15.65 -7.81 5.47
N HIS A 70 -15.83 -6.83 4.60
CA HIS A 70 -16.57 -5.60 4.85
C HIS A 70 -17.69 -5.50 3.82
N GLU A 71 -18.91 -5.30 4.30
CA GLU A 71 -20.09 -5.11 3.47
C GLU A 71 -20.58 -3.67 3.63
N PHE A 72 -20.80 -3.00 2.50
CA PHE A 72 -21.32 -1.65 2.43
C PHE A 72 -22.66 -1.70 1.71
N SER A 73 -23.70 -1.07 2.24
CA SER A 73 -24.88 -0.79 1.41
C SER A 73 -24.41 0.08 0.25
N ASN A 74 -24.95 -0.12 -0.95
CA ASN A 74 -24.61 0.77 -2.07
C ASN A 74 -25.07 2.21 -1.80
N ASP A 75 -26.09 2.40 -0.95
CA ASP A 75 -26.55 3.73 -0.50
C ASP A 75 -25.59 4.40 0.49
N ASP A 76 -24.68 3.65 1.11
CA ASP A 76 -23.64 4.19 2.02
C ASP A 76 -22.39 4.65 1.24
N LEU A 77 -22.32 4.37 -0.07
CA LEU A 77 -21.25 4.80 -0.96
C LEU A 77 -21.77 5.91 -1.89
N PRO A 78 -20.92 6.90 -2.25
CA PRO A 78 -19.53 7.07 -1.84
C PRO A 78 -19.38 7.58 -0.40
N LEU A 79 -18.26 7.22 0.25
CA LEU A 79 -17.94 7.74 1.57
C LEU A 79 -17.60 9.24 1.51
N HIS A 80 -17.98 9.98 2.56
CA HIS A 80 -17.82 11.44 2.61
C HIS A 80 -16.94 11.93 3.75
N LYS A 81 -16.75 11.10 4.79
CA LYS A 81 -15.97 11.40 5.99
C LYS A 81 -15.05 10.25 6.31
N ILE A 82 -13.80 10.34 5.87
CA ILE A 82 -12.79 9.30 6.10
C ILE A 82 -11.67 9.81 7.00
N VAL A 83 -11.17 8.91 7.84
CA VAL A 83 -9.85 9.02 8.47
C VAL A 83 -8.95 7.97 7.84
N VAL A 84 -7.78 8.38 7.37
CA VAL A 84 -6.73 7.46 6.91
C VAL A 84 -5.51 7.57 7.81
N THR A 85 -4.73 6.50 7.94
CA THR A 85 -3.59 6.46 8.90
C THR A 85 -2.23 6.28 8.25
N SER A 86 -2.13 6.30 6.92
CA SER A 86 -0.88 6.18 6.18
C SER A 86 -0.80 7.28 5.13
N THR A 87 0.39 7.88 4.95
CA THR A 87 0.63 8.81 3.84
C THR A 87 0.46 8.12 2.48
N THR A 88 0.64 6.80 2.39
CA THR A 88 0.37 6.08 1.12
C THR A 88 -1.10 6.15 0.71
N HIS A 89 -2.02 6.29 1.66
CA HIS A 89 -3.46 6.46 1.38
C HIS A 89 -3.77 7.86 0.83
N ILE A 90 -2.99 8.87 1.22
CA ILE A 90 -3.19 10.27 0.82
C ILE A 90 -3.12 10.44 -0.70
N SER A 91 -2.14 9.79 -1.33
CA SER A 91 -1.99 9.80 -2.79
C SER A 91 -3.21 9.26 -3.53
N ALA A 92 -3.88 8.24 -2.99
CA ALA A 92 -5.08 7.71 -3.62
C ALA A 92 -6.25 8.72 -3.56
N LEU A 93 -6.40 9.43 -2.44
CA LEU A 93 -7.40 10.50 -2.31
C LEU A 93 -7.13 11.64 -3.30
N GLU A 94 -5.89 12.10 -3.40
CA GLU A 94 -5.48 13.15 -4.34
C GLU A 94 -5.70 12.74 -5.80
N LEU A 95 -5.24 11.55 -6.19
CA LEU A 95 -5.39 11.06 -7.57
C LEU A 95 -6.87 10.89 -7.98
N LEU A 96 -7.76 10.58 -7.03
CA LEU A 96 -9.18 10.41 -7.28
C LEU A 96 -10.01 11.70 -7.14
N GLY A 97 -9.40 12.81 -6.74
CA GLY A 97 -10.13 14.06 -6.47
C GLY A 97 -11.09 13.92 -5.29
N ALA A 98 -10.67 13.21 -4.25
CA ALA A 98 -11.45 12.88 -3.06
C ALA A 98 -10.89 13.53 -1.78
N GLU A 99 -10.03 14.54 -1.91
CA GLU A 99 -9.32 15.19 -0.79
C GLU A 99 -10.26 15.77 0.26
N GLN A 100 -11.41 16.31 -0.18
CA GLN A 100 -12.45 16.88 0.68
C GLN A 100 -13.08 15.87 1.64
N THR A 101 -12.93 14.57 1.39
CA THR A 101 -13.49 13.52 2.26
C THR A 101 -12.63 13.29 3.50
N LEU A 102 -11.35 13.67 3.47
CA LEU A 102 -10.44 13.50 4.60
C LEU A 102 -10.81 14.47 5.71
N ILE A 103 -11.15 13.94 6.88
CA ILE A 103 -11.53 14.76 8.05
C ILE A 103 -10.56 14.64 9.22
N GLY A 104 -9.64 13.67 9.18
CA GLY A 104 -8.60 13.53 10.18
C GLY A 104 -7.45 12.64 9.73
N PHE A 105 -6.26 12.95 10.23
CA PHE A 105 -5.04 12.20 9.95
C PHE A 105 -4.07 12.27 11.14
N PRO A 106 -3.42 11.17 11.54
CA PRO A 106 -2.36 11.19 12.55
C PRO A 106 -1.03 11.65 11.97
N GLY A 107 -0.54 12.81 12.39
CA GLY A 107 0.73 13.39 11.95
C GLY A 107 0.59 14.14 10.62
N THR A 108 -0.28 15.14 10.60
CA THR A 108 -0.59 15.99 9.43
C THR A 108 0.63 16.71 8.84
N ASP A 109 1.69 16.90 9.63
CA ASP A 109 2.97 17.46 9.15
C ASP A 109 3.70 16.55 8.16
N TYR A 110 3.41 15.24 8.15
CA TYR A 110 3.94 14.32 7.16
C TYR A 110 3.24 14.42 5.79
N ILE A 111 2.08 15.09 5.71
CA ILE A 111 1.34 15.24 4.46
C ILE A 111 2.02 16.27 3.56
N SER A 112 2.37 15.84 2.35
CA SER A 112 3.08 16.65 1.35
C SER A 112 2.17 17.20 0.26
N SER A 113 1.04 16.54 -0.02
CA SER A 113 0.01 16.96 -0.98
C SER A 113 -0.42 18.40 -0.72
N GLU A 114 -0.17 19.27 -1.71
CA GLU A 114 -0.53 20.69 -1.61
C GLU A 114 -2.04 20.89 -1.49
N SER A 115 -2.85 20.07 -2.18
CA SER A 115 -4.31 20.17 -2.11
C SER A 115 -4.82 19.79 -0.73
N ILE A 116 -4.32 18.72 -0.12
CA ILE A 116 -4.73 18.31 1.24
C ILE A 116 -4.20 19.26 2.31
N ARG A 117 -2.99 19.82 2.14
CA ARG A 117 -2.49 20.89 3.04
C ARG A 117 -3.45 22.06 3.12
N GLN A 118 -4.10 22.46 2.02
CA GLN A 118 -5.11 23.53 2.07
C GLN A 118 -6.31 23.16 2.95
N TYR A 119 -6.71 21.90 3.02
CA TYR A 119 -7.78 21.45 3.92
C TYR A 119 -7.30 21.40 5.38
N ILE A 120 -6.06 20.99 5.63
CA ILE A 120 -5.42 21.04 6.96
C ILE A 120 -5.38 22.48 7.48
N ASP A 121 -4.86 23.41 6.67
CA ASP A 121 -4.67 24.81 7.06
C ASP A 121 -6.02 25.53 7.29
N LYS A 122 -7.09 25.06 6.64
CA LYS A 122 -8.48 25.52 6.87
C LYS A 122 -9.17 24.83 8.06
N GLY A 123 -8.48 23.96 8.79
CA GLY A 123 -9.03 23.20 9.92
C GLY A 123 -10.06 22.14 9.54
N LYS A 124 -10.10 21.73 8.26
CA LYS A 124 -11.02 20.70 7.75
C LYS A 124 -10.51 19.28 7.98
N VAL A 125 -9.20 19.11 8.05
CA VAL A 125 -8.54 17.86 8.47
C VAL A 125 -8.00 18.07 9.88
N ARG A 126 -8.46 17.27 10.85
CA ARG A 126 -7.98 17.34 12.23
C ARG A 126 -6.73 16.50 12.43
N GLU A 127 -5.78 17.05 13.18
CA GLU A 127 -4.64 16.31 13.70
C GLU A 127 -5.10 15.28 14.74
N LEU A 128 -4.67 14.02 14.56
CA LEU A 128 -5.05 12.90 15.40
C LEU A 128 -3.89 12.32 16.22
N GLY A 129 -2.74 12.97 16.25
CA GLY A 129 -1.57 12.56 17.03
C GLY A 129 -0.59 11.74 16.21
N LYS A 130 -0.24 10.54 16.68
CA LYS A 130 0.75 9.68 16.00
C LYS A 130 0.13 8.34 15.65
N ASN A 131 0.68 7.69 14.63
CA ASN A 131 0.32 6.31 14.33
C ASN A 131 0.49 5.40 15.56
N GLU A 132 -0.41 4.43 15.69
CA GLU A 132 -0.57 3.54 16.86
C GLU A 132 -0.97 4.22 18.19
N GLY A 133 -0.92 5.56 18.26
CA GLY A 133 -1.34 6.40 19.38
C GLY A 133 -2.33 7.48 18.97
N ILE A 134 -3.30 7.14 18.11
CA ILE A 134 -4.34 8.05 17.64
C ILE A 134 -5.16 8.58 18.83
N ASN A 135 -5.39 9.88 18.87
CA ASN A 135 -6.30 10.52 19.81
C ASN A 135 -7.74 10.10 19.50
N THR A 136 -8.21 9.07 20.20
CA THR A 136 -9.53 8.48 20.00
C THR A 136 -10.65 9.44 20.38
N GLU A 137 -10.46 10.34 21.34
CA GLU A 137 -11.50 11.31 21.73
C GLU A 137 -11.79 12.26 20.56
N VAL A 138 -10.75 12.87 20.00
CA VAL A 138 -10.88 13.75 18.83
C VAL A 138 -11.43 12.99 17.61
N LEU A 139 -11.00 11.74 17.40
CA LEU A 139 -11.54 10.91 16.31
C LEU A 139 -13.04 10.62 16.48
N LEU A 140 -13.52 10.39 17.71
CA LEU A 140 -14.93 10.15 17.98
C LEU A 140 -15.78 11.40 17.76
N GLU A 141 -15.26 12.59 18.10
CA GLU A 141 -15.92 13.88 17.82
C GLU A 141 -16.12 14.11 16.30
N LEU A 142 -15.20 13.61 15.48
CA LEU A 142 -15.26 13.76 14.02
C LEU A 142 -16.38 12.94 13.37
N GLN A 143 -16.80 11.85 14.02
CA GLN A 143 -17.79 10.88 13.50
C GLN A 143 -17.50 10.46 12.04
N PRO A 144 -16.33 9.86 11.75
CA PRO A 144 -16.02 9.36 10.42
C PRO A 144 -16.91 8.18 10.02
N ASP A 145 -17.22 8.09 8.72
CA ASP A 145 -17.90 6.94 8.11
C ASP A 145 -17.01 5.69 8.21
N ILE A 146 -15.69 5.89 8.10
CA ILE A 146 -14.70 4.81 8.19
C ILE A 146 -13.32 5.31 8.64
N VAL A 147 -12.56 4.41 9.26
CA VAL A 147 -11.11 4.54 9.42
C VAL A 147 -10.41 3.51 8.53
N VAL A 148 -9.56 3.98 7.61
CA VAL A 148 -8.67 3.13 6.81
C VAL A 148 -7.29 3.07 7.48
N GLY A 149 -7.04 1.94 8.15
CA GLY A 149 -5.81 1.67 8.87
C GLY A 149 -4.84 0.81 8.06
N PHE A 150 -3.53 0.96 8.26
CA PHE A 150 -2.57 -0.07 7.84
C PHE A 150 -2.40 -1.10 8.97
N GLY A 151 -2.16 -2.37 8.60
CA GLY A 151 -1.89 -3.44 9.56
C GLY A 151 -0.39 -3.67 9.75
N VAL A 152 0.05 -3.94 10.99
CA VAL A 152 1.45 -4.33 11.30
C VAL A 152 1.52 -5.79 11.75
N ASP A 153 0.73 -6.17 12.74
CA ASP A 153 0.68 -7.53 13.30
C ASP A 153 -0.73 -7.97 13.75
N GLY A 154 -1.75 -7.14 13.45
CA GLY A 154 -3.14 -7.36 13.83
C GLY A 154 -3.50 -6.98 15.27
N THR A 155 -2.56 -6.44 16.05
CA THR A 155 -2.78 -6.07 17.46
C THR A 155 -2.87 -4.57 17.69
N ASN A 156 -3.73 -3.88 16.94
CA ASN A 156 -3.93 -2.44 17.15
C ASN A 156 -5.03 -2.16 18.18
N LYS A 157 -4.63 -1.82 19.42
CA LYS A 157 -5.57 -1.48 20.52
C LYS A 157 -6.47 -0.30 20.15
N THR A 158 -5.92 0.70 19.48
CA THR A 158 -6.64 1.90 19.06
C THR A 158 -7.75 1.57 18.08
N PHE A 159 -7.50 0.75 17.06
CA PHE A 159 -8.52 0.29 16.14
C PHE A 159 -9.60 -0.56 16.81
N ASN A 160 -9.24 -1.34 17.84
CA ASN A 160 -10.24 -2.08 18.62
C ASN A 160 -11.15 -1.15 19.44
N THR A 161 -10.61 -0.07 20.01
CA THR A 161 -11.42 0.96 20.69
C THR A 161 -12.37 1.67 19.72
N ILE A 162 -11.87 2.05 18.54
CA ILE A 162 -12.67 2.71 17.49
C ILE A 162 -13.84 1.82 17.05
N LYS A 163 -13.57 0.53 16.77
CA LYS A 163 -14.62 -0.44 16.43
C LYS A 163 -15.66 -0.62 17.54
N LYS A 164 -15.23 -0.66 18.81
CA LYS A 164 -16.15 -0.77 19.97
C LYS A 164 -17.06 0.45 20.12
N ALA A 165 -16.63 1.61 19.62
CA ALA A 165 -17.43 2.83 19.58
C ALA A 165 -18.38 2.90 18.36
N GLY A 166 -18.44 1.85 17.53
CA GLY A 166 -19.35 1.76 16.39
C GLY A 166 -18.81 2.34 15.09
N ILE A 167 -17.56 2.83 15.06
CA ILE A 167 -16.94 3.33 13.82
C ILE A 167 -16.28 2.16 13.08
N PRO A 168 -16.63 1.93 11.79
CA PRO A 168 -15.98 0.92 10.97
C PRO A 168 -14.48 1.17 10.81
N VAL A 169 -13.69 0.08 10.88
CA VAL A 169 -12.26 0.10 10.58
C VAL A 169 -11.97 -0.94 9.52
N ILE A 170 -11.38 -0.53 8.40
CA ILE A 170 -10.91 -1.41 7.32
C ILE A 170 -9.39 -1.32 7.22
N TYR A 171 -8.76 -2.46 6.98
CA TYR A 171 -7.31 -2.51 6.77
C TYR A 171 -6.97 -2.30 5.30
N ASN A 172 -5.96 -1.48 5.03
CA ASN A 172 -5.27 -1.42 3.76
C ASN A 172 -3.94 -2.20 3.89
N GLY A 173 -3.72 -3.12 2.94
CA GLY A 173 -2.58 -4.05 2.92
C GLY A 173 -1.58 -3.78 1.78
N ASP A 174 -1.62 -2.59 1.17
CA ASP A 174 -0.76 -2.21 0.04
C ASP A 174 0.72 -2.52 0.30
N TRP A 175 1.22 -2.22 1.50
CA TRP A 175 2.62 -2.38 1.84
C TRP A 175 3.09 -3.84 1.86
N VAL A 176 2.16 -4.80 1.94
CA VAL A 176 2.44 -6.25 1.92
C VAL A 176 2.50 -6.81 0.49
N GLU A 177 1.99 -6.07 -0.50
CA GLU A 177 2.03 -6.50 -1.90
C GLU A 177 3.45 -6.76 -2.39
N THR A 178 3.58 -7.75 -3.27
CA THR A 178 4.87 -8.29 -3.72
C THR A 178 5.52 -7.51 -4.86
N THR A 179 4.74 -6.70 -5.59
CA THR A 179 5.24 -5.90 -6.72
C THR A 179 4.83 -4.44 -6.59
N VAL A 180 5.59 -3.54 -7.22
CA VAL A 180 5.31 -2.10 -7.19
C VAL A 180 4.01 -1.72 -7.91
N LEU A 181 3.65 -2.45 -8.98
CA LEU A 181 2.37 -2.25 -9.67
C LEU A 181 1.18 -2.79 -8.85
N ALA A 182 1.37 -3.89 -8.11
CA ALA A 182 0.35 -4.36 -7.17
C ALA A 182 0.06 -3.31 -6.09
N LYS A 183 1.09 -2.65 -5.54
CA LYS A 183 0.93 -1.52 -4.61
C LYS A 183 0.13 -0.38 -5.22
N ALA A 184 0.48 0.05 -6.43
CA ALA A 184 -0.20 1.15 -7.11
C ALA A 184 -1.67 0.82 -7.44
N GLU A 185 -2.00 -0.45 -7.69
CA GLU A 185 -3.37 -0.88 -8.01
C GLU A 185 -4.34 -0.76 -6.82
N TRP A 186 -3.84 -0.58 -5.59
CA TRP A 186 -4.69 -0.25 -4.43
C TRP A 186 -5.41 1.10 -4.55
N ILE A 187 -5.10 1.94 -5.56
CA ILE A 187 -6.00 3.06 -5.90
C ILE A 187 -7.42 2.57 -6.21
N LYS A 188 -7.59 1.36 -6.77
CA LYS A 188 -8.91 0.78 -7.06
C LYS A 188 -9.69 0.45 -5.79
N PHE A 189 -9.01 0.13 -4.68
CA PHE A 189 -9.67 -0.02 -3.37
C PHE A 189 -10.36 1.28 -2.95
N PHE A 190 -9.66 2.42 -3.03
CA PHE A 190 -10.26 3.73 -2.78
C PHE A 190 -11.29 4.11 -3.85
N GLY A 191 -11.09 3.69 -5.10
CA GLY A 191 -12.08 3.80 -6.17
C GLY A 191 -13.42 3.17 -5.80
N VAL A 192 -13.43 2.03 -5.10
CA VAL A 192 -14.68 1.43 -4.59
C VAL A 192 -15.30 2.28 -3.49
N LEU A 193 -14.51 2.73 -2.51
CA LEU A 193 -15.00 3.54 -1.38
C LEU A 193 -15.60 4.88 -1.80
N PHE A 194 -15.17 5.43 -2.93
CA PHE A 194 -15.61 6.73 -3.43
C PHE A 194 -16.48 6.66 -4.69
N ASP A 195 -16.98 5.49 -5.08
CA ASP A 195 -17.75 5.26 -6.32
C ASP A 195 -17.05 5.84 -7.58
N LYS A 196 -15.74 5.63 -7.65
CA LYS A 196 -14.79 6.12 -8.67
C LYS A 196 -14.00 4.98 -9.29
N GLN A 197 -14.60 3.80 -9.44
CA GLN A 197 -13.94 2.59 -9.91
C GLN A 197 -13.41 2.77 -11.35
N LYS A 198 -14.16 3.48 -12.21
CA LYS A 198 -13.75 3.75 -13.61
C LYS A 198 -12.55 4.70 -13.67
N GLU A 199 -12.57 5.75 -12.85
CA GLU A 199 -11.50 6.73 -12.71
C GLU A 199 -10.24 6.05 -12.17
N ALA A 200 -10.38 5.26 -11.10
CA ALA A 200 -9.28 4.50 -10.51
C ALA A 200 -8.65 3.53 -11.52
N ASP A 201 -9.47 2.82 -12.30
CA ASP A 201 -8.97 1.94 -13.36
C ASP A 201 -8.24 2.71 -14.46
N SER A 202 -8.79 3.85 -14.91
CA SER A 202 -8.13 4.71 -15.91
C SER A 202 -6.79 5.25 -15.42
N ILE A 203 -6.74 5.74 -14.17
CA ILE A 203 -5.51 6.25 -13.55
C ILE A 203 -4.47 5.14 -13.44
N PHE A 204 -4.88 3.97 -12.93
CA PHE A 204 -3.99 2.83 -12.78
C PHE A 204 -3.44 2.34 -14.13
N ASN A 205 -4.29 2.18 -15.16
CA ASN A 205 -3.87 1.72 -16.48
C ASN A 205 -2.84 2.67 -17.11
N ARG A 206 -2.95 3.97 -16.88
CA ARG A 206 -1.95 4.95 -17.33
C ARG A 206 -0.63 4.80 -16.56
N ILE A 207 -0.68 4.65 -15.24
CA ILE A 207 0.53 4.41 -14.41
C ILE A 207 1.22 3.12 -14.83
N GLU A 208 0.45 2.06 -15.07
CA GLU A 208 0.94 0.77 -15.54
C GLU A 208 1.64 0.91 -16.90
N ALA A 209 0.98 1.54 -17.88
CA ALA A 209 1.55 1.76 -19.21
C ALA A 209 2.87 2.55 -19.12
N ASP A 210 2.87 3.67 -18.39
CA ASP A 210 4.05 4.50 -18.19
C ASP A 210 5.22 3.75 -17.53
N TYR A 211 4.92 2.86 -16.57
CA TYR A 211 5.92 2.02 -15.92
C TYR A 211 6.50 0.97 -16.89
N LEU A 212 5.64 0.27 -17.63
CA LEU A 212 6.05 -0.79 -18.55
C LEU A 212 6.83 -0.23 -19.75
N ASP A 213 6.45 0.95 -20.24
CA ASP A 213 7.17 1.67 -21.28
C ASP A 213 8.55 2.10 -20.80
N ALA A 214 8.66 2.68 -19.61
CA ALA A 214 9.94 3.07 -19.01
C ALA A 214 10.86 1.86 -18.80
N LYS A 215 10.31 0.75 -18.28
CA LYS A 215 11.04 -0.53 -18.12
C LYS A 215 11.53 -1.07 -19.46
N THR A 216 10.70 -1.02 -20.50
CA THR A 216 11.06 -1.50 -21.84
C THR A 216 12.16 -0.63 -22.45
N LEU A 217 12.06 0.69 -22.29
CA LEU A 217 13.08 1.63 -22.73
C LEU A 217 14.43 1.36 -22.05
N ALA A 218 14.44 1.17 -20.72
CA ALA A 218 15.67 0.92 -19.97
C ALA A 218 16.40 -0.34 -20.44
N LYS A 219 15.66 -1.41 -20.78
CA LYS A 219 16.22 -2.68 -21.28
C LYS A 219 17.00 -2.56 -22.60
N SER A 220 16.79 -1.49 -23.38
CA SER A 220 17.51 -1.27 -24.64
C SER A 220 18.98 -0.90 -24.44
N ILE A 221 19.38 -0.55 -23.21
CA ILE A 221 20.74 -0.13 -22.88
C ILE A 221 21.64 -1.33 -22.58
N SER A 222 22.84 -1.31 -23.17
CA SER A 222 23.88 -2.32 -22.91
C SER A 222 24.78 -1.96 -21.72
N LYS A 223 25.09 -0.67 -21.51
CA LYS A 223 25.96 -0.21 -20.44
C LYS A 223 25.16 0.01 -19.15
N GLN A 224 25.39 -0.83 -18.17
CA GLN A 224 24.76 -0.74 -16.85
C GLN A 224 25.74 -0.08 -15.86
N PRO A 225 25.42 1.10 -15.28
CA PRO A 225 26.23 1.64 -14.19
C PRO A 225 26.06 0.78 -12.93
N THR A 226 27.11 0.75 -12.10
CA THR A 226 27.10 0.11 -10.80
C THR A 226 26.41 1.00 -9.77
N VAL A 227 25.51 0.43 -8.98
CA VAL A 227 24.71 1.16 -7.99
C VAL A 227 24.93 0.58 -6.58
N LEU A 228 25.30 1.47 -5.66
CA LEU A 228 25.26 1.28 -4.20
C LEU A 228 23.98 1.92 -3.64
N CYS A 229 23.40 1.31 -2.61
CA CYS A 229 22.23 1.85 -1.93
C CYS A 229 22.43 1.91 -0.41
N GLY A 230 21.65 2.77 0.24
CA GLY A 230 21.52 2.78 1.70
C GLY A 230 22.70 3.44 2.42
N ALA A 231 22.68 3.40 3.74
CA ALA A 231 23.76 3.93 4.58
C ALA A 231 23.74 3.25 5.95
N MET A 232 24.67 3.66 6.81
CA MET A 232 24.75 3.18 8.19
C MET A 232 23.62 3.81 9.02
N HIS A 233 22.97 2.98 9.83
CA HIS A 233 22.21 3.41 10.99
C HIS A 233 22.88 2.80 12.22
N LYS A 234 23.50 3.64 13.05
CA LYS A 234 24.45 3.21 14.08
C LYS A 234 25.59 2.40 13.43
N ASP A 235 25.83 1.17 13.88
CA ASP A 235 26.94 0.33 13.44
C ASP A 235 26.55 -0.65 12.31
N VAL A 236 25.36 -0.52 11.72
CA VAL A 236 24.85 -1.42 10.68
C VAL A 236 24.52 -0.66 9.41
N TRP A 237 25.02 -1.13 8.27
CA TRP A 237 24.61 -0.64 6.95
C TRP A 237 23.32 -1.34 6.52
N TYR A 238 22.28 -0.56 6.26
CA TYR A 238 21.03 -1.06 5.71
C TYR A 238 20.93 -0.73 4.23
N LEU A 239 20.68 -1.75 3.41
CA LEU A 239 20.45 -1.60 1.97
C LEU A 239 19.40 -2.61 1.49
N PRO A 240 18.70 -2.35 0.37
CA PRO A 240 17.64 -3.24 -0.10
C PRO A 240 18.16 -4.63 -0.46
N SER A 241 17.45 -5.70 -0.09
CA SER A 241 17.75 -7.03 -0.64
C SER A 241 17.39 -7.10 -2.13
N GLY A 242 18.04 -7.97 -2.91
CA GLY A 242 17.74 -8.20 -4.32
C GLY A 242 16.30 -8.59 -4.62
N THR A 243 15.59 -9.13 -3.62
CA THR A 243 14.16 -9.49 -3.69
C THR A 243 13.21 -8.41 -3.15
N SER A 244 13.70 -7.22 -2.81
CA SER A 244 12.88 -6.10 -2.30
C SER A 244 12.22 -5.30 -3.42
N ALA A 245 11.20 -4.49 -3.07
CA ALA A 245 10.55 -3.57 -4.01
C ALA A 245 11.53 -2.52 -4.54
N GLU A 246 12.41 -1.99 -3.70
CA GLU A 246 13.45 -1.04 -4.09
C GLU A 246 14.46 -1.66 -5.07
N ALA A 247 14.88 -2.91 -4.85
CA ALA A 247 15.73 -3.61 -5.81
C ALA A 247 15.01 -3.93 -7.13
N GLN A 248 13.70 -4.15 -7.09
CA GLN A 248 12.89 -4.32 -8.31
C GLN A 248 12.93 -3.08 -9.20
N PHE A 249 12.90 -1.87 -8.62
CA PHE A 249 13.10 -0.63 -9.40
C PHE A 249 14.48 -0.57 -10.05
N LEU A 250 15.55 -0.92 -9.33
CA LEU A 250 16.91 -0.93 -9.87
C LEU A 250 17.05 -1.96 -11.01
N LYS A 251 16.49 -3.15 -10.82
CA LYS A 251 16.44 -4.19 -11.85
C LYS A 251 15.70 -3.72 -13.10
N ASP A 252 14.54 -3.08 -12.92
CA ASP A 252 13.72 -2.59 -14.04
C ASP A 252 14.31 -1.35 -14.71
N ALA A 253 15.12 -0.57 -13.99
CA ALA A 253 15.93 0.52 -14.55
C ALA A 253 17.17 0.02 -15.31
N ASN A 254 17.38 -1.29 -15.39
CA ASN A 254 18.49 -1.92 -16.10
C ASN A 254 19.86 -1.39 -15.62
N VAL A 255 20.11 -1.45 -14.31
CA VAL A 255 21.40 -1.10 -13.69
C VAL A 255 22.05 -2.30 -13.02
N ASN A 256 23.34 -2.21 -12.74
CA ASN A 256 24.07 -3.24 -12.00
C ASN A 256 24.02 -2.93 -10.50
N TYR A 257 22.93 -3.34 -9.84
CA TYR A 257 22.82 -3.19 -8.39
C TYR A 257 23.73 -4.21 -7.68
N LEU A 258 24.65 -3.72 -6.86
CA LEU A 258 25.71 -4.54 -6.28
C LEU A 258 25.21 -5.70 -5.39
N TRP A 259 23.98 -5.66 -4.87
CA TRP A 259 23.39 -6.76 -4.09
C TRP A 259 22.15 -7.40 -4.74
N GLN A 260 22.02 -7.30 -6.08
CA GLN A 260 20.87 -7.82 -6.83
C GLN A 260 20.60 -9.32 -6.67
N ASP A 261 21.63 -10.13 -6.40
CA ASP A 261 21.52 -11.59 -6.28
C ASP A 261 21.20 -12.07 -4.85
N THR A 262 20.93 -11.15 -3.93
CA THR A 262 20.58 -11.50 -2.54
C THR A 262 19.09 -11.74 -2.37
N ALA A 263 18.74 -12.61 -1.43
CA ALA A 263 17.35 -12.92 -1.09
C ALA A 263 17.11 -12.78 0.43
N ALA A 264 16.31 -11.78 0.80
CA ALA A 264 15.87 -11.50 2.16
C ALA A 264 14.57 -10.68 2.13
N LYS A 265 13.79 -10.73 3.22
CA LYS A 265 12.62 -9.85 3.38
C LYS A 265 13.10 -8.43 3.71
N GLY A 266 12.72 -7.45 2.90
CA GLY A 266 13.06 -6.05 3.12
C GLY A 266 14.55 -5.75 2.90
N SER A 267 15.22 -5.25 3.93
CA SER A 267 16.62 -4.80 3.87
C SER A 267 17.62 -5.85 4.36
N LEU A 268 18.82 -5.83 3.79
CA LEU A 268 20.01 -6.47 4.34
C LEU A 268 20.59 -5.64 5.49
N SER A 269 21.26 -6.31 6.41
CA SER A 269 22.02 -5.71 7.51
C SER A 269 23.47 -6.15 7.38
N LEU A 270 24.35 -5.24 6.98
CA LEU A 270 25.75 -5.54 6.67
C LEU A 270 26.70 -4.66 7.50
N SER A 271 27.96 -5.07 7.65
CA SER A 271 28.99 -4.19 8.22
C SER A 271 29.46 -3.16 7.19
N PHE A 272 30.06 -2.07 7.67
CA PHE A 272 30.68 -1.08 6.80
C PHE A 272 31.74 -1.71 5.88
N GLU A 273 32.59 -2.59 6.41
CA GLU A 273 33.69 -3.22 5.70
C GLU A 273 33.19 -4.06 4.52
N THR A 274 32.13 -4.86 4.74
CA THR A 274 31.50 -5.66 3.68
C THR A 274 30.96 -4.77 2.55
N VAL A 275 30.34 -3.64 2.91
CA VAL A 275 29.83 -2.70 1.90
C VAL A 275 30.97 -1.96 1.21
N PHE A 276 31.99 -1.55 1.94
CA PHE A 276 33.13 -0.81 1.42
C PHE A 276 33.96 -1.65 0.44
N GLU A 277 34.23 -2.93 0.78
CA GLU A 277 34.98 -3.86 -0.08
C GLU A 277 34.31 -4.01 -1.46
N LYS A 278 32.98 -4.13 -1.51
CA LYS A 278 32.23 -4.31 -2.76
C LYS A 278 31.85 -3.00 -3.45
N GLY A 279 31.55 -1.95 -2.69
CA GLY A 279 30.85 -0.76 -3.15
C GLY A 279 31.69 0.51 -3.28
N ARG A 280 32.95 0.52 -2.84
CA ARG A 280 33.78 1.74 -2.90
C ARG A 280 33.96 2.33 -4.31
N HIS A 281 33.86 1.50 -5.34
CA HIS A 281 33.99 1.86 -6.75
C HIS A 281 32.63 1.97 -7.47
N ALA A 282 31.52 2.06 -6.74
CA ALA A 282 30.21 2.21 -7.37
C ALA A 282 30.12 3.56 -8.10
N ASP A 283 29.59 3.55 -9.33
CA ASP A 283 29.37 4.75 -10.14
C ASP A 283 28.38 5.72 -9.46
N LEU A 284 27.36 5.15 -8.81
CA LEU A 284 26.22 5.86 -8.24
C LEU A 284 25.90 5.34 -6.83
N TRP A 285 25.47 6.26 -5.95
CA TRP A 285 25.01 5.92 -4.60
C TRP A 285 23.60 6.50 -4.35
N PHE A 286 22.61 5.63 -4.19
CA PHE A 286 21.21 5.99 -3.96
C PHE A 286 20.80 5.88 -2.47
N SER A 287 19.97 6.83 -2.05
CA SER A 287 19.24 6.82 -0.78
C SER A 287 20.11 6.51 0.45
N PRO A 288 21.18 7.28 0.71
CA PRO A 288 21.96 7.11 1.92
C PRO A 288 21.17 7.58 3.15
N SER A 289 20.23 6.76 3.63
CA SER A 289 19.33 7.12 4.73
C SER A 289 18.64 8.48 4.49
N TYR A 290 18.52 9.31 5.53
CA TYR A 290 17.88 10.63 5.50
C TYR A 290 18.88 11.80 5.32
N TYR A 291 20.10 11.55 4.87
CA TYR A 291 21.07 12.63 4.68
C TYR A 291 20.67 13.54 3.51
N THR A 292 20.74 14.85 3.74
CA THR A 292 20.29 15.91 2.82
C THR A 292 21.42 16.62 2.08
N SER A 293 22.69 16.40 2.45
CA SER A 293 23.86 16.98 1.79
C SER A 293 25.10 16.08 1.89
N LEU A 294 26.09 16.33 1.02
CA LEU A 294 27.39 15.65 1.10
C LEU A 294 28.10 15.97 2.41
N GLU A 295 27.93 17.18 2.93
CA GLU A 295 28.48 17.58 4.22
C GLU A 295 27.86 16.79 5.38
N ALA A 296 26.53 16.66 5.42
CA ALA A 296 25.84 15.88 6.44
C ALA A 296 26.30 14.41 6.40
N LEU A 297 26.43 13.84 5.21
CA LEU A 297 26.94 12.49 5.00
C LEU A 297 28.37 12.35 5.52
N ARG A 298 29.29 13.24 5.14
CA ARG A 298 30.68 13.24 5.62
C ARG A 298 30.79 13.39 7.14
N ASN A 299 30.01 14.28 7.72
CA ASN A 299 30.03 14.56 9.16
C ASN A 299 29.47 13.38 9.95
N SER A 300 28.56 12.59 9.37
CA SER A 300 28.04 11.38 10.00
C SER A 300 29.08 10.24 10.05
N ASN A 301 29.84 10.05 8.97
CA ASN A 301 30.94 9.11 8.92
C ASN A 301 31.98 9.55 7.88
N HIS A 302 33.17 9.92 8.35
CA HIS A 302 34.25 10.38 7.47
C HIS A 302 34.66 9.32 6.45
N HIS A 303 34.49 8.03 6.72
CA HIS A 303 34.82 6.98 5.75
C HIS A 303 33.92 6.99 4.51
N TYR A 304 32.78 7.66 4.52
CA TYR A 304 31.96 7.86 3.32
C TYR A 304 32.66 8.67 2.24
N THR A 305 33.65 9.50 2.59
CA THR A 305 34.42 10.25 1.59
C THR A 305 35.36 9.35 0.78
N LYS A 306 35.49 8.07 1.14
CA LYS A 306 36.35 7.10 0.44
C LYS A 306 35.60 6.33 -0.66
N PHE A 307 34.32 6.60 -0.88
CA PHE A 307 33.54 6.04 -1.99
C PHE A 307 33.67 6.95 -3.21
N GLU A 308 33.93 6.38 -4.38
CA GLU A 308 34.04 7.15 -5.64
C GLU A 308 32.77 7.93 -5.97
N ALA A 309 31.59 7.38 -5.66
CA ALA A 309 30.32 8.11 -5.78
C ALA A 309 30.28 9.40 -4.94
N PHE A 310 30.96 9.43 -3.78
CA PHE A 310 31.08 10.64 -2.96
C PHE A 310 32.02 11.66 -3.62
N GLU A 311 33.20 11.21 -4.04
CA GLU A 311 34.21 12.04 -4.70
C GLU A 311 33.66 12.68 -5.99
N ASN A 312 32.93 11.90 -6.78
CA ASN A 312 32.30 12.32 -8.03
C ASN A 312 30.98 13.09 -7.83
N LYS A 313 30.51 13.25 -6.59
CA LYS A 313 29.22 13.86 -6.25
C LYS A 313 28.03 13.19 -6.96
N SER A 314 28.11 11.88 -7.12
CA SER A 314 27.12 11.00 -7.76
C SER A 314 26.21 10.32 -6.74
N ILE A 315 25.81 11.07 -5.71
CA ILE A 315 24.92 10.60 -4.64
C ILE A 315 23.54 11.22 -4.82
N PHE A 316 22.49 10.39 -4.80
CA PHE A 316 21.12 10.81 -5.04
C PHE A 316 20.21 10.37 -3.90
N SER A 317 19.37 11.28 -3.41
CA SER A 317 18.48 11.03 -2.28
C SER A 317 17.09 11.62 -2.55
N PHE A 318 16.06 10.92 -2.08
CA PHE A 318 14.70 11.44 -2.02
C PHE A 318 14.48 12.37 -0.81
N SER A 319 15.38 12.40 0.17
CA SER A 319 15.20 13.15 1.43
C SER A 319 15.12 14.67 1.26
N ASN A 320 15.54 15.18 0.10
CA ASN A 320 15.48 16.60 -0.26
C ASN A 320 14.20 16.97 -1.05
N THR A 321 13.31 16.01 -1.27
CA THR A 321 12.03 16.23 -1.95
C THR A 321 10.95 16.12 -0.92
N ILE A 322 10.67 17.27 -0.29
CA ILE A 322 9.78 17.40 0.85
C ILE A 322 8.67 18.41 0.57
N GLY A 323 7.52 18.20 1.21
CA GLY A 323 6.39 19.13 1.24
C GLY A 323 6.64 20.28 2.20
N ALA A 324 5.66 21.20 2.28
CA ALA A 324 5.77 22.45 3.04
C ALA A 324 6.12 22.25 4.54
N THR A 325 5.70 21.14 5.15
CA THR A 325 5.92 20.82 6.57
C THR A 325 6.98 19.73 6.80
N GLY A 326 7.75 19.36 5.78
CA GLY A 326 8.85 18.39 5.89
C GLY A 326 8.48 16.94 5.62
N GLY A 327 7.22 16.63 5.31
CA GLY A 327 6.82 15.33 4.77
C GLY A 327 7.62 14.98 3.51
N VAL A 328 8.09 13.74 3.37
CA VAL A 328 8.90 13.30 2.23
C VAL A 328 7.97 12.74 1.14
N LEU A 329 7.97 13.36 -0.05
CA LEU A 329 7.05 12.99 -1.14
C LEU A 329 7.20 11.53 -1.57
N TYR A 330 8.41 10.97 -1.51
CA TYR A 330 8.64 9.57 -1.87
C TYR A 330 7.83 8.59 -1.01
N TYR A 331 7.65 8.87 0.29
CA TYR A 331 6.85 8.00 1.18
C TYR A 331 5.35 8.21 1.05
N GLU A 332 4.92 9.36 0.55
CA GLU A 332 3.51 9.63 0.29
C GLU A 332 3.09 9.08 -1.08
N GLN A 333 3.87 9.35 -2.13
CA GLN A 333 3.49 9.15 -3.53
C GLN A 333 4.25 8.04 -4.25
N GLY A 334 5.40 7.58 -3.75
CA GLY A 334 6.26 6.63 -4.47
C GLY A 334 5.58 5.29 -4.76
N SER A 335 4.75 4.79 -3.84
CA SER A 335 3.97 3.55 -4.05
C SER A 335 2.80 3.73 -5.02
N ALA A 336 2.20 4.92 -5.08
CA ALA A 336 1.11 5.25 -5.99
C ALA A 336 1.61 5.62 -7.39
N ARG A 337 2.85 6.11 -7.50
CA ARG A 337 3.52 6.54 -8.74
C ARG A 337 4.84 5.81 -8.99
N PRO A 338 4.82 4.46 -9.07
CA PRO A 338 6.03 3.68 -9.35
C PRO A 338 6.62 4.01 -10.72
N ASP A 339 5.80 4.50 -11.66
CA ASP A 339 6.23 5.01 -12.95
C ASP A 339 7.22 6.18 -12.83
N LEU A 340 6.95 7.12 -11.93
CA LEU A 340 7.84 8.25 -11.68
C LEU A 340 9.11 7.82 -10.94
N VAL A 341 9.00 6.94 -9.95
CA VAL A 341 10.17 6.37 -9.25
C VAL A 341 11.12 5.68 -10.24
N LEU A 342 10.57 4.87 -11.14
CA LEU A 342 11.36 4.18 -12.15
C LEU A 342 11.99 5.16 -13.16
N LYS A 343 11.23 6.15 -13.66
CA LYS A 343 11.73 7.17 -14.59
C LYS A 343 12.84 8.01 -13.97
N ASP A 344 12.77 8.36 -12.68
CA ASP A 344 13.86 9.03 -11.95
C ASP A 344 15.15 8.23 -11.99
N ILE A 345 15.09 6.96 -11.60
CA ILE A 345 16.24 6.08 -11.54
C ILE A 345 16.82 5.89 -12.95
N ILE A 346 15.98 5.66 -13.96
CA ILE A 346 16.40 5.57 -15.36
C ILE A 346 17.10 6.86 -15.80
N LYS A 347 16.53 8.04 -15.52
CA LYS A 347 17.13 9.32 -15.93
C LYS A 347 18.48 9.56 -15.26
N ILE A 348 18.62 9.19 -13.99
CA ILE A 348 19.88 9.37 -13.24
C ILE A 348 20.95 8.41 -13.77
N CYS A 349 20.60 7.14 -13.98
CA CYS A 349 21.53 6.10 -14.38
C CYS A 349 21.85 6.12 -15.89
N HIS A 350 20.89 6.57 -16.71
CA HIS A 350 20.95 6.61 -18.17
C HIS A 350 20.49 7.99 -18.70
N PRO A 351 21.29 9.06 -18.53
CA PRO A 351 20.84 10.45 -18.77
C PRO A 351 20.26 10.75 -20.16
N ASN A 352 20.67 9.99 -21.17
CA ASN A 352 20.29 10.16 -22.57
C ASN A 352 18.98 9.42 -22.94
N LEU A 353 18.45 8.52 -22.08
CA LEU A 353 17.21 7.81 -22.39
C LEU A 353 15.96 8.68 -22.28
N LEU A 354 15.96 9.61 -21.33
CA LEU A 354 14.81 10.46 -21.02
C LEU A 354 15.21 11.94 -21.06
N GLU A 355 15.65 12.43 -22.22
CA GLU A 355 16.30 13.75 -22.35
C GLU A 355 15.53 14.90 -21.68
N ASN A 356 14.21 14.96 -21.90
CA ASN A 356 13.33 16.03 -21.38
C ASN A 356 12.71 15.74 -20.01
N TYR A 357 13.01 14.59 -19.39
CA TYR A 357 12.48 14.24 -18.08
C TYR A 357 13.31 14.88 -16.97
N GLN A 358 12.62 15.47 -15.99
CA GLN A 358 13.23 15.95 -14.75
C GLN A 358 12.85 14.99 -13.62
N PRO A 359 13.84 14.47 -12.85
CA PRO A 359 13.55 13.63 -11.71
C PRO A 359 12.63 14.30 -10.71
N TYR A 360 11.60 13.57 -10.28
CA TYR A 360 10.56 14.05 -9.39
C TYR A 360 10.92 13.85 -7.91
N PHE A 361 11.35 12.64 -7.54
CA PHE A 361 11.69 12.24 -6.18
C PHE A 361 13.16 12.41 -5.86
N PHE A 362 14.06 11.93 -6.71
CA PHE A 362 15.48 11.82 -6.42
C PHE A 362 16.25 13.07 -6.84
N LYS A 363 16.96 13.67 -5.88
CA LYS A 363 17.84 14.82 -6.11
C LYS A 363 19.28 14.45 -5.79
N ARG A 364 20.21 14.98 -6.59
CA ARG A 364 21.64 14.89 -6.28
C ARG A 364 21.94 15.64 -4.98
N LEU A 365 22.70 15.02 -4.07
CA LEU A 365 23.21 15.70 -2.88
C LEU A 365 24.21 16.77 -3.30
N LYS A 366 24.10 17.94 -2.66
CA LYS A 366 25.01 19.07 -2.90
C LYS A 366 26.14 19.10 -1.90
#